data_AF-B7QEU9-F1
#
_entry.id   AF-B7QEU9-F1
#
_cell.length_a   1.000
_cell.length_b   1.000
_cell.length_c   1.000
_cell.angle_alpha   90.00
_cell.angle_beta   90.00
_cell.angle_gamma   90.00
#
_symmetry.space_group_name_H-M   'P 1'
#
loop_
_entity.id
_entity.type
_entity.pdbx_description
1 polymer ?
#
loop_
_entity_poly.entity_id
_entity_poly.type
_entity_poly.pdbx_seq_one_letter_code
_entity_poly.pdbx_strand_id
1 'polypeptide(L)' 'MGVIRSPYEVTTSDVFVIRGNTAALRCEVPASVRDFIHIVYWETDDGLTLHGGTVEETNED' A
#
# COMPACT_ATOMS: atom_id res chain seq x y z
N MET A 1 11.60 10.90 -31.23
CA MET A 1 10.82 10.44 -30.07
C MET A 1 11.69 9.48 -29.27
N GLY A 2 11.89 9.72 -27.98
CA GLY A 2 12.73 8.88 -27.11
C GLY A 2 11.92 8.39 -25.92
N VAL A 3 12.13 7.13 -25.53
CA VAL A 3 11.55 6.56 -24.31
C VAL A 3 12.57 6.73 -23.20
N ILE A 4 12.23 7.45 -22.14
CA ILE A 4 13.03 7.53 -20.92
C ILE A 4 12.58 6.40 -19.99
N ARG A 5 13.51 5.50 -19.67
CA ARG A 5 13.33 4.53 -18.60
C ARG A 5 13.94 5.10 -17.33
N SER A 6 13.11 5.67 -16.46
CA SER A 6 13.53 6.06 -15.12
C SER A 6 13.30 4.89 -14.17
N PRO A 7 14.28 4.46 -13.37
CA PRO A 7 13.98 3.61 -12.22
C PRO A 7 13.02 4.34 -11.29
N TYR A 8 12.18 3.59 -10.59
CA TYR A 8 11.31 4.09 -9.54
C TYR A 8 11.50 3.21 -8.30
N GLU A 9 11.38 3.82 -7.13
CA GLU A 9 11.40 3.16 -5.84
C GLU A 9 10.04 3.42 -5.17
N VAL A 10 9.57 2.42 -4.42
CA VAL A 10 8.31 2.50 -3.68
C VAL A 10 8.65 2.49 -2.21
N THR A 11 8.15 3.49 -1.48
CA THR A 11 8.40 3.66 -0.05
C THR A 11 7.09 3.72 0.73
N THR A 12 7.19 3.57 2.04
CA THR A 12 6.10 3.75 2.99
C THR A 12 6.56 4.72 4.07
N SER A 13 5.76 5.73 4.35
CA SER A 13 6.07 6.71 5.40
C SER A 13 5.56 6.25 6.76
N ASP A 14 6.33 6.54 7.80
CA ASP A 14 5.89 6.35 9.19
C ASP A 14 4.69 7.25 9.50
N VAL A 15 3.64 6.64 10.06
CA VAL A 15 2.43 7.35 10.48
C VAL A 15 2.24 7.22 11.98
N PHE A 16 1.99 8.36 12.65
CA PHE A 16 1.70 8.39 14.08
C PHE A 16 0.20 8.51 14.28
N VAL A 17 -0.39 7.54 14.97
CA VAL A 17 -1.85 7.44 15.17
C VAL A 17 -2.14 7.30 16.65
N ILE A 18 -3.09 8.09 17.13
CA ILE A 18 -3.54 8.03 18.53
C ILE A 18 -4.33 6.74 18.74
N ARG A 19 -4.13 6.08 19.89
CA ARG A 19 -4.87 4.87 20.27
C ARG A 19 -6.38 5.09 20.16
N GLY A 20 -7.06 4.20 19.43
CA GLY A 20 -8.52 4.27 19.19
C GLY A 20 -8.88 4.88 17.84
N ASN A 21 -7.95 5.56 17.16
CA ASN A 21 -8.15 6.01 15.80
C ASN A 21 -7.75 4.93 14.78
N THR A 22 -8.34 5.01 13.60
CA THR A 22 -7.95 4.19 12.45
C THR A 22 -6.59 4.65 11.92
N ALA A 23 -5.66 3.72 11.78
CA ALA A 23 -4.40 3.94 11.07
C ALA A 23 -4.56 3.61 9.59
N ALA A 24 -4.06 4.48 8.72
CA ALA A 24 -4.04 4.27 7.28
C ALA A 24 -2.60 4.46 6.78
N LEU A 25 -1.99 3.37 6.32
CA LEU A 25 -0.69 3.37 5.67
C LEU A 25 -0.89 3.54 4.16
N ARG A 26 -0.01 4.31 3.51
CA ARG A 26 -0.06 4.56 2.07
C ARG A 26 1.24 4.14 1.40
N CYS A 27 1.10 3.39 0.32
CA CYS A 27 2.18 3.06 -0.58
C CYS A 27 2.51 4.30 -1.43
N GLU A 28 3.71 4.85 -1.29
CA GLU A 28 4.14 6.04 -2.01
C GLU A 28 4.69 5.65 -3.37
N VAL A 29 3.85 5.83 -4.38
CA VAL A 29 4.17 5.56 -5.78
C VAL A 29 4.44 6.88 -6.51
N PRO A 30 5.58 7.02 -7.22
CA PRO A 30 5.86 8.20 -8.02
C PRO A 30 4.78 8.45 -9.09
N ALA A 31 4.43 9.72 -9.29
CA ALA A 31 3.34 10.11 -10.19
C ALA A 31 3.57 9.67 -11.65
N SER A 32 4.83 9.53 -12.09
CA SER A 32 5.19 9.09 -13.44
C SER A 32 4.75 7.67 -13.78
N VAL A 33 4.58 6.81 -12.78
CA VAL A 33 4.23 5.38 -12.96
C VAL A 33 2.87 5.02 -12.33
N ARG A 34 2.24 5.95 -11.61
CA ARG A 34 1.04 5.71 -10.80
C ARG A 34 -0.12 5.12 -11.58
N ASP A 35 -0.31 5.52 -12.84
CA ASP A 35 -1.44 5.06 -13.66
C ASP A 35 -1.18 3.69 -14.31
N PHE A 36 0.04 3.16 -14.19
CA PHE A 36 0.46 1.90 -14.83
C PHE A 36 0.68 0.76 -13.84
N ILE A 37 0.61 1.03 -12.53
CA ILE A 37 0.85 0.03 -11.48
C ILE A 37 -0.30 0.01 -10.47
N HIS A 38 -0.44 -1.11 -9.76
CA HIS A 38 -1.37 -1.25 -8.66
C HIS A 38 -0.69 -2.00 -7.50
N ILE A 39 -1.20 -1.81 -6.30
CA ILE A 39 -0.71 -2.49 -5.09
C ILE A 39 -1.25 -3.93 -5.12
N VAL A 40 -0.36 -4.90 -4.89
CA VAL A 40 -0.69 -6.34 -4.94
C VAL A 40 -0.83 -6.97 -3.55
N TYR A 41 0.06 -6.61 -2.63
CA TYR A 41 0.05 -7.03 -1.23
C TYR A 41 0.89 -6.05 -0.42
N TRP A 42 0.75 -6.13 0.90
CA TRP A 42 1.66 -5.49 1.85
C TRP A 42 2.50 -6.57 2.53
N GLU A 43 3.76 -6.26 2.84
CA GLU A 43 4.62 -7.13 3.62
C GLU A 43 5.09 -6.36 4.84
N THR A 44 5.05 -7.01 6.00
CA THR A 44 5.53 -6.45 7.25
C THR A 44 6.99 -6.86 7.48
N ASP A 45 7.68 -6.15 8.36
CA ASP A 45 9.10 -6.40 8.66
C ASP A 45 9.37 -7.81 9.24
N ASP A 46 8.37 -8.46 9.83
CA ASP A 46 8.43 -9.84 10.32
C ASP A 46 8.08 -10.88 9.23
N GLY A 47 7.87 -10.45 7.98
CA GLY A 47 7.66 -11.30 6.82
C GLY A 47 6.21 -11.76 6.62
N LEU A 48 5.23 -11.13 7.28
CA LEU A 48 3.82 -11.42 7.06
C LEU A 48 3.34 -10.71 5.79
N THR A 49 2.83 -11.49 4.84
CA THR A 49 2.16 -10.96 3.65
C THR A 49 0.67 -10.73 3.93
N LEU A 50 0.24 -9.48 3.82
CA LEU A 50 -1.15 -9.05 3.90
C LEU A 50 -1.72 -8.89 2.50
N HIS A 51 -2.51 -9.87 2.08
CA HIS A 51 -3.35 -9.71 0.90
C HIS A 51 -4.58 -8.86 1.27
N GLY A 52 -5.08 -8.07 0.30
CA GLY A 52 -6.30 -7.30 0.51
C GLY A 52 -7.43 -8.23 0.95
N GLY A 53 -7.88 -8.09 2.20
CA GLY A 53 -9.05 -8.78 2.69
C GLY A 53 -10.30 -8.08 2.16
N THR A 54 -11.15 -8.79 1.40
CA THR A 54 -12.57 -8.51 1.45
C THR A 54 -12.98 -8.63 2.91
N VAL A 55 -13.38 -7.52 3.53
CA VAL A 55 -14.13 -7.58 4.77
C VAL A 55 -15.46 -8.22 4.40
N GLU A 56 -15.54 -9.56 4.46
CA GLU A 56 -16.82 -10.23 4.53
C GLU A 56 -17.32 -9.96 5.95
N GLU A 57 -18.24 -9.01 6.07
CA GLU A 57 -19.09 -8.90 7.26
C GLU A 57 -19.89 -10.20 7.36
N THR A 58 -19.38 -11.20 8.08
CA THR A 58 -20.23 -12.24 8.64
C THR A 58 -21.10 -11.56 9.69
N ASN A 59 -22.24 -11.06 9.25
CA ASN A 59 -23.35 -10.71 10.15
C ASN A 59 -23.72 -12.00 10.89
N GLU A 60 -23.21 -12.13 12.11
CA GLU A 60 -23.66 -13.12 13.07
C GLU A 60 -24.57 -12.39 14.07
N ASP A 61 -25.85 -12.25 13.65
CA ASP A 61 -27.11 -12.41 14.41
C ASP A 61 -28.31 -11.91 13.58
#